data_AF-A0A1Q7ZMC3-F1
#
_entry.id   AF-A0A1Q7ZMC3-F1
#
_cell.length_a   1.000
_cell.length_b   1.000
_cell.length_c   1.000
_cell.angle_alpha   90.00
_cell.angle_beta   90.00
_cell.angle_gamma   90.00
#
_symmetry.space_group_name_H-M   'P 1'
#
loop_
_entity.id
_entity.type
_entity.pdbx_description
1 polymer ?
#
loop_
_entity_poly.entity_id
_entity_poly.type
_entity_poly.pdbx_seq_one_letter_code
_entity_poly.pdbx_strand_id
1 'polypeptide(L)' 'NVQHTSVENTIKQLSNISGFVEACTVPGQFDIVALWQARTSEDIVKASFEKVNHLEGIFSSETLLAYAPIFKA' A
#
# COMPACT_ATOMS: atom_id res chain seq x y z
N ASN A 1 5.72 25.11 11.41
CA ASN A 1 6.48 23.99 10.84
C ASN A 1 5.61 22.75 10.85
N VAL A 2 5.03 22.40 9.71
CA VAL A 2 4.38 21.09 9.53
C VAL A 2 5.49 20.14 9.06
N GLN A 3 5.80 19.11 9.84
CA GLN A 3 6.70 18.06 9.39
C GLN A 3 5.97 17.25 8.31
N HIS A 4 6.45 17.32 7.08
CA HIS A 4 6.01 16.43 6.02
C HIS A 4 6.76 15.10 6.18
N THR A 5 6.03 13.99 6.37
CA THR A 5 6.59 12.64 6.27
C THR A 5 7.12 12.46 4.84
N SER A 6 8.39 12.03 4.68
CA SER A 6 8.92 11.78 3.34
C SER A 6 8.25 10.57 2.71
N VAL A 7 8.12 10.57 1.38
CA VAL A 7 7.59 9.43 0.61
C VAL A 7 8.34 8.13 0.93
N GLU A 8 9.65 8.21 1.13
CA GLU A 8 10.50 7.10 1.54
C GLU A 8 10.09 6.51 2.90
N ASN A 9 9.76 7.37 3.87
CA ASN A 9 9.27 6.93 5.18
C ASN A 9 7.88 6.30 5.06
N THR A 10 7.01 6.81 4.20
CA THR A 10 5.70 6.20 3.91
C THR A 10 5.88 4.81 3.26
N ILE A 11 6.76 4.68 2.26
CA ILE A 11 7.09 3.37 1.64
C ILE A 11 7.64 2.38 2.69
N LYS A 12 8.52 2.85 3.58
CA LYS A 12 9.04 2.02 4.67
C LYS A 12 7.93 1.57 5.63
N GLN A 13 6.97 2.44 5.95
CA GLN A 13 5.80 2.07 6.75
C GLN A 13 4.93 1.01 6.04
N LEU A 14 4.70 1.18 4.73
CA LEU A 14 3.94 0.24 3.90
C LEU A 14 4.59 -1.16 3.87
N SER A 15 5.92 -1.23 3.87
CA SER A 15 6.66 -2.50 3.90
C SER A 15 6.45 -3.32 5.19
N ASN A 16 5.98 -2.71 6.27
CA ASN A 16 5.68 -3.41 7.53
C ASN A 16 4.30 -4.10 7.52
N ILE A 17 3.48 -3.86 6.49
CA ILE A 17 2.17 -4.50 6.35
C ILE A 17 2.36 -5.92 5.82
N SER A 18 1.74 -6.90 6.49
CA SER A 18 1.79 -8.31 6.10
C SER A 18 1.34 -8.52 4.65
N GLY A 19 2.05 -9.38 3.93
CA GLY A 19 1.79 -9.65 2.52
C GLY A 19 2.43 -8.64 1.57
N PHE A 20 3.23 -7.69 2.05
CA PHE A 20 3.93 -6.72 1.20
C PHE A 20 4.80 -7.42 0.16
N VAL A 21 4.67 -7.00 -1.09
CA VAL A 21 5.48 -7.47 -2.22
C VAL A 21 6.43 -6.35 -2.64
N GLU A 22 5.88 -5.20 -2.98
CA GLU A 22 6.64 -4.04 -3.44
C GLU A 22 5.85 -2.74 -3.26
N ALA A 23 6.57 -1.62 -3.25
CA ALA A 23 6.01 -0.30 -3.41
C ALA A 23 7.00 0.57 -4.16
N CYS A 24 6.48 1.40 -5.06
CA CYS A 24 7.27 2.30 -5.87
C CYS A 24 6.56 3.64 -6.02
N THR A 25 7.35 4.68 -6.26
CA THR A 25 6.80 5.96 -6.71
C THR A 25 6.44 5.87 -8.17
N VAL A 26 5.34 6.52 -8.57
CA VAL A 26 4.89 6.53 -9.95
C VAL A 26 4.60 7.96 -10.42
N PRO A 27 4.79 8.28 -11.71
CA PRO A 27 4.25 9.50 -12.27
C PRO A 27 2.73 9.35 -12.47
N GLY A 28 1.96 10.39 -12.15
CA GLY A 28 0.53 10.44 -12.46
C GLY A 28 -0.32 10.97 -11.31
N GLN A 29 -1.54 10.42 -11.16
CA GLN A 29 -2.51 10.86 -10.15
C GLN A 29 -2.21 10.35 -8.73
N PHE A 30 -1.33 9.35 -8.61
CA PHE A 30 -0.93 8.77 -7.33
C PHE A 30 0.57 8.93 -7.15
N ASP A 31 1.01 9.18 -5.91
CA ASP A 31 2.44 9.28 -5.59
C ASP A 31 3.10 7.91 -5.45
N ILE A 32 2.35 6.91 -4.97
CA ILE A 32 2.83 5.57 -4.64
C ILE A 32 1.86 4.52 -5.20
N VAL A 33 2.41 3.48 -5.82
CA VAL A 33 1.71 2.21 -6.05
C VAL A 33 2.37 1.16 -5.18
N ALA A 34 1.55 0.39 -4.47
CA ALA A 34 2.02 -0.66 -3.59
C ALA A 34 1.19 -1.94 -3.79
N LEU A 35 1.86 -3.07 -3.70
CA LEU A 35 1.33 -4.39 -3.97
C LEU A 35 1.45 -5.25 -2.72
N TRP A 36 0.33 -5.87 -2.34
CA TRP A 36 0.28 -6.91 -1.32
C TRP A 36 -0.36 -8.17 -1.89
N GLN A 37 0.09 -9.31 -1.39
CA GLN A 37 -0.51 -10.61 -1.61
C GLN A 37 -1.06 -11.14 -0.30
N ALA A 38 -2.30 -11.60 -0.33
CA ALA A 38 -2.93 -12.26 0.80
C ALA A 38 -3.60 -13.56 0.33
N ARG A 39 -3.79 -14.50 1.27
CA ARG A 39 -4.40 -15.80 0.98
C ARG A 39 -5.93 -15.75 0.99
N THR A 40 -6.51 -14.81 1.73
CA THR A 40 -7.96 -14.66 1.90
C THR A 40 -8.37 -13.22 1.63
N SER A 41 -9.63 -13.02 1.22
CA SER A 41 -10.19 -11.69 0.97
C SER A 41 -10.20 -10.83 2.24
N GLU A 42 -10.44 -11.44 3.40
CA GLU A 42 -10.42 -10.76 4.71
C GLU A 42 -9.05 -10.15 5.01
N ASP A 43 -7.98 -10.88 4.70
CA ASP A 43 -6.61 -10.40 4.91
C ASP A 43 -6.30 -9.20 4.00
N ILE A 44 -6.85 -9.20 2.77
CA ILE A 44 -6.70 -8.06 1.85
C ILE A 44 -7.37 -6.82 2.43
N VAL A 45 -8.63 -6.93 2.89
CA VAL A 45 -9.38 -5.80 3.46
C VAL A 45 -8.68 -5.24 4.71
N LYS A 46 -8.18 -6.10 5.60
CA LYS A 46 -7.44 -5.66 6.78
C LYS A 46 -6.14 -4.93 6.43
N ALA A 47 -5.39 -5.43 5.45
CA ALA A 47 -4.18 -4.78 4.99
C ALA A 47 -4.48 -3.42 4.36
N SER A 48 -5.46 -3.36 3.45
CA SER A 48 -5.71 -2.18 2.61
C SER A 48 -6.51 -1.09 3.31
N PHE A 49 -7.50 -1.44 4.14
CA PHE A 49 -8.44 -0.47 4.68
C PHE A 49 -8.10 -0.06 6.11
N GLU A 50 -7.71 -1.02 6.96
CA GLU A 50 -7.46 -0.76 8.37
C GLU A 50 -6.04 -0.24 8.63
N LYS A 51 -5.04 -0.65 7.84
CA LYS A 51 -3.65 -0.26 8.09
C LYS A 51 -3.18 0.92 7.25
N VAL A 52 -3.44 0.93 5.94
CA VAL A 52 -2.92 1.97 5.02
C VAL A 52 -3.50 3.35 5.33
N ASN A 53 -4.81 3.45 5.57
CA ASN A 53 -5.49 4.74 5.81
C ASN A 53 -5.06 5.44 7.12
N HIS A 54 -4.36 4.74 8.01
CA HIS A 54 -3.87 5.29 9.28
C HIS A 54 -2.36 5.57 9.26
N LEU A 55 -1.68 5.35 8.13
CA LEU A 55 -0.26 5.64 8.02
C LEU A 55 0.00 7.14 7.91
N GLU A 56 1.04 7.60 8.58
CA GLU A 56 1.48 8.98 8.49
C GLU A 56 2.03 9.26 7.08
N GLY A 57 1.56 10.35 6.47
CA GLY A 57 1.92 10.72 5.10
C GLY A 57 0.97 10.21 4.02
N ILE A 58 -0.05 9.41 4.36
CA ILE A 58 -1.12 9.03 3.42
C ILE A 58 -2.29 10.00 3.54
N PHE A 59 -2.53 10.77 2.47
CA PHE A 59 -3.67 11.68 2.39
C PHE A 59 -4.94 10.98 1.87
N SER A 60 -4.78 10.10 0.89
CA SER A 60 -5.86 9.32 0.28
C SER A 60 -5.30 8.02 -0.28
N SER A 61 -6.13 7.00 -0.37
CA SER A 61 -5.78 5.71 -0.97
C SER A 61 -6.94 5.14 -1.77
N GLU A 62 -6.62 4.41 -2.82
CA GLU A 62 -7.56 3.55 -3.54
C GLU A 62 -7.02 2.13 -3.57
N THR A 63 -7.87 1.15 -3.30
CA THR A 63 -7.50 -0.27 -3.30
C THR A 63 -8.09 -0.95 -4.52
N LEU A 64 -7.23 -1.52 -5.37
CA LEU A 64 -7.63 -2.37 -6.48
C LEU A 64 -7.48 -3.85 -6.08
N LEU A 65 -8.59 -4.58 -6.07
CA LEU A 65 -8.62 -6.01 -5.73
C LEU A 65 -8.50 -6.86 -7.00
N ALA A 66 -7.46 -7.68 -7.07
CA ALA A 66 -7.32 -8.70 -8.11
C ALA A 66 -7.90 -10.03 -7.59
N TYR A 67 -9.02 -10.48 -8.14
CA TYR A 67 -9.68 -11.73 -7.75
C TYR A 67 -8.94 -13.00 -8.21
N ALA A 68 -8.29 -12.95 -9.38
CA ALA A 68 -7.52 -14.06 -9.95
C ALA A 68 -6.20 -13.56 -10.57
N PRO A 69 -5.26 -13.07 -9.74
CA PRO A 69 -3.99 -12.54 -10.23
C PRO A 69 -3.14 -13.67 -10.81
N ILE A 70 -2.59 -13.44 -12.00
CA ILE A 70 -1.59 -14.33 -12.59
C ILE A 70 -0.22 -13.78 -12.19
N PHE A 71 0.42 -14.40 -11.21
CA PHE A 71 1.80 -14.11 -10.87
C PHE A 71 2.72 -14.98 -11.72
N LYS A 72 3.67 -14.36 -12.44
CA LYS A 72 4.77 -15.11 -13.05
C LYS A 72 5.82 -15.39 -11.96
N ALA A 73 6.21 -16.65 -11.85
CA ALA A 73 7.28 -17.11 -10.96
C ALA A 73 8.65 -16.70 -11.49
#